data_AF-A0A4W5KER6-F1
#
_entry.id   AF-A0A4W5KER6-F1
#
_cell.length_a   1.000
_cell.length_b   1.000
_cell.length_c   1.000
_cell.angle_alpha   90.00
_cell.angle_beta   90.00
_cell.angle_gamma   90.00
#
_symmetry.space_group_name_H-M   'P 1'
#
loop_
_entity.id
_entity.type
_entity.pdbx_description
1 polymer ?
#
loop_
_entity_poly.entity_id
_entity_poly.type
_entity_poly.pdbx_seq_one_letter_code
_entity_poly.pdbx_strand_id
1 'polypeptide(L)'
;MKSAFGAQRREGGNLEREECLGGGTVGASRVIKFERLPLCPCSVCLCAPVSAGPLSTFCASLNLTPSNKMSVKRSSVRGPGSGYSHSITHSSTAPTYRAASTYGGAGGQGTRISSVSYSGVRSGMGGMGVGMGGSGGSMSSSIQVSASGDTAHIMGNEKFAMQNLNDRLASYLEMVRNLEQANGKLELKIREAMEKRGPDVNDYSRYNAILDDLRKKVFDATTDNARMCLQIDNARLAADDFRVKFESELSIRQSVEADIVGLRKVIDDTNMGRMNLESEIEALKEELIFLKKNHDNEVMEMRNMISQSGVQVDVDAPKGQDLAAIMAEVRAKYEKEALKNQEELKAWHETRITEVQSVVSQNTEALQGAHTEINDLRRQLQTLEIELDSQKSLKGSLEGTLRDTEMRYNMEMESLNKILVGLESELTKLRSNIQQQTQEYEHLLNIKMKLEAEIATYRRLLDGGDFK
;
A
#
# COMPACT_ATOMS: atom_id res chain seq x y z
N MET A 1 17.08 -72.19 4.50
CA MET A 1 15.78 -72.38 3.83
C MET A 1 15.85 -71.74 2.44
N LYS A 2 15.39 -72.46 1.39
CA LYS A 2 14.65 -71.98 0.19
C LYS A 2 14.98 -70.55 -0.34
N SER A 3 15.68 -70.39 -1.47
CA SER A 3 15.14 -70.29 -2.88
C SER A 3 14.36 -68.99 -3.15
N ALA A 4 14.45 -68.27 -4.28
CA ALA A 4 14.93 -68.54 -5.65
C ALA A 4 15.59 -67.26 -6.24
N PHE A 5 16.48 -67.26 -7.25
CA PHE A 5 16.33 -67.63 -8.67
C PHE A 5 15.27 -66.82 -9.44
N GLY A 6 15.70 -66.09 -10.49
CA GLY A 6 14.83 -65.29 -11.36
C GLY A 6 15.61 -64.41 -12.34
N ALA A 7 16.05 -64.99 -13.46
CA ALA A 7 16.63 -64.25 -14.59
C ALA A 7 15.66 -64.25 -15.78
N GLN A 8 15.64 -63.20 -16.60
CA GLN A 8 15.03 -63.25 -17.94
C GLN A 8 15.67 -62.22 -18.90
N ARG A 9 16.16 -62.70 -20.06
CA ARG A 9 16.55 -61.88 -21.22
C ARG A 9 15.34 -61.65 -22.15
N ARG A 10 15.39 -60.58 -22.96
CA ARG A 10 15.14 -60.48 -24.44
C ARG A 10 14.96 -58.98 -24.79
N GLU A 11 15.69 -58.36 -25.71
CA GLU A 11 15.97 -58.57 -27.16
C GLU A 11 15.08 -57.69 -28.07
N GLY A 12 15.73 -57.04 -29.07
CA GLY A 12 15.12 -56.21 -30.14
C GLY A 12 15.02 -54.71 -29.80
N GLY A 13 15.34 -53.76 -30.69
CA GLY A 13 15.85 -53.84 -32.07
C GLY A 13 15.54 -52.55 -32.87
N ASN A 14 16.39 -52.19 -33.85
CA ASN A 14 16.41 -50.97 -34.71
C ASN A 14 17.25 -49.80 -34.13
N LEU A 15 18.34 -49.29 -34.73
CA LEU A 15 18.94 -49.38 -36.08
C LEU A 15 18.29 -48.47 -37.15
N GLU A 16 18.86 -47.27 -37.32
CA GLU A 16 19.07 -46.41 -38.53
C GLU A 16 19.81 -45.14 -38.04
N ARG A 17 21.02 -44.74 -38.52
CA ARG A 17 21.43 -44.20 -39.84
C ARG A 17 20.64 -42.94 -40.24
N GLU A 18 21.19 -41.85 -40.78
CA GLU A 18 22.56 -41.37 -41.06
C GLU A 18 22.45 -39.80 -41.19
N GLU A 19 23.46 -38.94 -41.28
CA GLU A 19 24.89 -39.05 -41.60
C GLU A 19 25.72 -37.96 -40.82
N CYS A 20 26.90 -37.54 -41.31
CA CYS A 20 27.71 -36.41 -40.82
C CYS A 20 27.85 -35.30 -41.90
N LEU A 21 28.43 -34.16 -41.49
CA LEU A 21 29.17 -33.13 -42.29
C LEU A 21 28.45 -31.80 -42.63
N GLY A 22 29.26 -30.73 -42.63
CA GLY A 22 29.05 -29.52 -43.45
C GLY A 22 28.61 -28.26 -42.69
N GLY A 23 29.53 -27.33 -42.46
CA GLY A 23 29.20 -25.95 -42.08
C GLY A 23 28.98 -25.05 -43.31
N GLY A 24 28.48 -23.84 -43.13
CA GLY A 24 28.37 -22.87 -44.24
C GLY A 24 27.31 -21.80 -44.05
N THR A 25 27.75 -20.62 -43.61
CA THR A 25 27.04 -19.34 -43.50
C THR A 25 26.20 -18.91 -44.72
N VAL A 26 24.89 -18.63 -44.53
CA VAL A 26 24.09 -17.51 -45.11
C VAL A 26 22.92 -17.31 -44.12
N GLY A 27 22.57 -16.14 -43.55
CA GLY A 27 22.50 -14.80 -44.12
C GLY A 27 21.02 -14.43 -44.41
N ALA A 28 20.20 -14.24 -43.36
CA ALA A 28 18.76 -13.93 -43.50
C ALA A 28 18.36 -12.66 -42.73
N SER A 29 18.28 -11.53 -43.45
CA SER A 29 17.86 -10.24 -42.89
C SER A 29 16.36 -10.20 -42.61
N ARG A 30 15.95 -9.81 -41.39
CA ARG A 30 14.59 -9.29 -41.13
C ARG A 30 14.60 -7.76 -41.22
N VAL A 31 14.04 -7.25 -42.30
CA VAL A 31 13.81 -5.82 -42.53
C VAL A 31 12.66 -5.35 -41.66
N ILE A 32 12.93 -4.47 -40.69
CA ILE A 32 11.89 -3.72 -39.99
C ILE A 32 11.52 -2.52 -40.87
N LYS A 33 10.27 -2.49 -41.36
CA LYS A 33 9.69 -1.29 -41.97
C LYS A 33 9.50 -0.23 -40.89
N PHE A 34 10.23 0.88 -40.98
CA PHE A 34 9.83 2.13 -40.34
C PHE A 34 9.21 3.05 -41.40
N GLU A 35 7.90 3.27 -41.26
CA GLU A 35 7.12 4.11 -42.14
C GLU A 35 7.31 5.58 -41.74
N ARG A 36 7.66 6.45 -42.71
CA ARG A 36 7.82 7.89 -42.49
C ARG A 36 6.45 8.58 -42.50
N LEU A 37 6.32 9.68 -41.76
CA LEU A 37 5.63 10.96 -42.07
C LEU A 37 5.56 11.82 -40.79
N PRO A 38 5.38 13.15 -40.83
CA PRO A 38 6.26 14.13 -41.48
C PRO A 38 6.75 15.24 -40.51
N LEU A 39 7.55 16.17 -41.05
CA LEU A 39 8.16 17.31 -40.35
C LEU A 39 7.14 18.42 -40.00
N CYS A 40 7.28 19.03 -38.82
CA CYS A 40 6.68 20.34 -38.49
C CYS A 40 7.61 21.51 -38.92
N PRO A 41 7.10 22.58 -39.56
CA PRO A 41 7.92 23.73 -39.94
C PRO A 41 7.89 24.90 -38.92
N CYS A 42 9.09 25.34 -38.54
CA CYS A 42 9.58 26.72 -38.36
C CYS A 42 8.80 27.86 -37.64
N SER A 43 9.61 28.70 -36.97
CA SER A 43 9.39 30.12 -36.59
C SER A 43 8.58 30.38 -35.30
N VAL A 44 8.82 31.41 -34.47
CA VAL A 44 9.64 32.65 -34.57
C VAL A 44 10.43 32.93 -33.26
N CYS A 45 11.49 33.75 -33.38
CA CYS A 45 12.39 34.38 -32.39
C CYS A 45 11.74 34.97 -31.10
N LEU A 46 12.47 35.23 -29.98
CA LEU A 46 13.31 36.43 -29.79
C LEU A 46 14.27 36.37 -28.55
N CYS A 47 15.49 36.91 -28.70
CA CYS A 47 16.42 37.57 -27.75
C CYS A 47 16.52 37.20 -26.23
N ALA A 48 17.67 36.61 -25.83
CA ALA A 48 18.84 37.20 -25.09
C ALA A 48 18.63 38.20 -23.88
N PRO A 49 19.65 38.49 -23.00
CA PRO A 49 21.09 38.17 -23.07
C PRO A 49 21.87 37.79 -21.76
N VAL A 50 23.05 37.17 -21.96
CA VAL A 50 24.38 37.41 -21.30
C VAL A 50 24.55 37.39 -19.77
N SER A 51 25.42 36.49 -19.30
CA SER A 51 26.60 36.84 -18.48
C SER A 51 27.80 35.93 -18.86
N ALA A 52 29.03 36.38 -18.63
CA ALA A 52 30.25 35.79 -19.20
C ALA A 52 31.31 35.42 -18.13
N GLY A 53 32.11 34.38 -18.40
CA GLY A 53 33.25 33.95 -17.58
C GLY A 53 34.01 32.79 -18.27
N PRO A 54 35.34 32.84 -18.45
CA PRO A 54 35.97 32.08 -19.54
C PRO A 54 36.81 30.84 -19.15
N LEU A 55 36.88 29.91 -20.12
CA LEU A 55 38.04 29.14 -20.57
C LEU A 55 39.15 28.77 -19.56
N SER A 56 39.35 27.46 -19.37
CA SER A 56 40.69 26.89 -19.56
C SER A 56 40.64 25.54 -20.26
N THR A 57 41.43 25.45 -21.33
CA THR A 57 41.69 24.22 -22.09
C THR A 57 42.72 23.38 -21.34
N PHE A 58 42.61 22.05 -21.33
CA PHE A 58 43.68 21.17 -21.82
C PHE A 58 43.21 19.71 -22.00
N CYS A 59 43.86 19.01 -22.92
CA CYS A 59 43.52 17.65 -23.34
C CYS A 59 44.69 16.69 -23.07
N ALA A 60 44.40 15.40 -22.87
CA ALA A 60 45.32 14.25 -22.86
C ALA A 60 46.43 14.26 -21.77
N SER A 61 46.80 13.14 -21.13
CA SER A 61 47.09 11.82 -21.72
C SER A 61 47.09 10.71 -20.67
N LEU A 62 47.06 9.46 -21.14
CA LEU A 62 47.33 8.26 -20.35
C LEU A 62 48.73 8.28 -19.71
N ASN A 63 48.89 7.55 -18.60
CA ASN A 63 49.89 6.48 -18.52
C ASN A 63 49.63 5.53 -17.34
N LEU A 64 49.72 4.22 -17.60
CA LEU A 64 49.86 3.19 -16.58
C LEU A 64 51.32 3.13 -16.11
N THR A 65 51.57 2.76 -14.86
CA THR A 65 52.31 1.52 -14.49
C THR A 65 52.37 1.34 -12.96
N PRO A 66 52.59 0.11 -12.45
CA PRO A 66 52.24 -0.26 -11.08
C PRO A 66 53.42 -0.31 -10.11
N SER A 67 53.15 -0.48 -8.82
CA SER A 67 54.13 -1.01 -7.88
C SER A 67 53.52 -1.97 -6.86
N ASN A 68 53.96 -3.23 -6.94
CA ASN A 68 53.74 -4.26 -5.93
C ASN A 68 54.34 -3.84 -4.58
N LYS A 69 53.70 -4.29 -3.49
CA LYS A 69 54.41 -4.83 -2.31
C LYS A 69 53.45 -5.60 -1.39
N MET A 70 53.43 -6.93 -1.54
CA MET A 70 53.04 -7.82 -0.45
C MET A 70 54.11 -7.77 0.64
N SER A 71 53.69 -7.81 1.91
CA SER A 71 54.56 -8.26 2.99
C SER A 71 53.72 -8.95 4.06
N VAL A 72 53.91 -10.25 4.19
CA VAL A 72 53.30 -11.10 5.22
C VAL A 72 54.21 -11.09 6.44
N LYS A 73 53.70 -10.74 7.62
CA LYS A 73 54.24 -11.24 8.90
C LYS A 73 53.12 -11.60 9.86
N ARG A 74 53.30 -12.76 10.50
CA ARG A 74 52.38 -13.44 11.42
C ARG A 74 53.12 -13.68 12.73
N SER A 75 52.64 -13.17 13.85
CA SER A 75 52.95 -13.72 15.19
C SER A 75 52.04 -13.15 16.28
N SER A 76 51.43 -14.07 17.03
CA SER A 76 50.69 -13.86 18.28
C SER A 76 51.59 -13.36 19.42
N VAL A 77 51.07 -12.54 20.34
CA VAL A 77 51.13 -12.78 21.81
C VAL A 77 49.88 -12.15 22.49
N ARG A 78 49.44 -12.77 23.59
CA ARG A 78 48.24 -12.49 24.41
C ARG A 78 48.54 -11.48 25.54
N GLY A 79 47.61 -10.57 25.85
CA GLY A 79 47.63 -9.74 27.06
C GLY A 79 46.30 -8.98 27.27
N PRO A 80 45.68 -8.98 28.47
CA PRO A 80 44.35 -8.42 28.70
C PRO A 80 44.37 -6.94 29.11
N GLY A 81 43.46 -6.13 28.56
CA GLY A 81 43.26 -4.72 28.92
C GLY A 81 41.78 -4.40 29.10
N SER A 82 41.41 -3.95 30.29
CA SER A 82 40.04 -3.48 30.61
C SER A 82 39.78 -2.11 29.97
N GLY A 83 38.56 -1.89 29.44
CA GLY A 83 38.22 -0.61 28.81
C GLY A 83 36.81 -0.50 28.23
N TYR A 84 35.83 -0.18 29.09
CA TYR A 84 34.59 0.55 28.79
C TYR A 84 33.78 0.23 27.51
N SER A 85 32.86 -0.73 27.61
CA SER A 85 31.71 -0.82 26.69
C SER A 85 30.69 0.28 26.98
N HIS A 86 30.53 1.26 26.09
CA HIS A 86 29.36 2.14 26.10
C HIS A 86 28.20 1.46 25.37
N SER A 87 27.20 0.97 26.11
CA SER A 87 25.95 0.49 25.53
C SER A 87 24.99 1.66 25.28
N ILE A 88 24.86 2.10 24.02
CA ILE A 88 23.76 2.99 23.62
C ILE A 88 22.53 2.13 23.35
N THR A 89 21.64 2.05 24.35
CA THR A 89 20.32 1.44 24.21
C THR A 89 19.39 2.38 23.42
N HIS A 90 19.25 2.15 22.11
CA HIS A 90 18.17 2.76 21.34
C HIS A 90 16.85 2.07 21.68
N SER A 91 16.10 2.64 22.64
CA SER A 91 14.72 2.27 22.91
C SER A 91 13.80 2.80 21.81
N SER A 92 13.55 2.01 20.77
CA SER A 92 12.51 2.32 19.77
C SER A 92 11.12 2.01 20.33
N THR A 93 10.50 2.97 21.02
CA THR A 93 9.07 2.91 21.34
C THR A 93 8.26 3.06 20.07
N ALA A 94 7.68 1.95 19.58
CA ALA A 94 6.72 1.98 18.48
C ALA A 94 5.44 2.73 18.91
N PRO A 95 4.82 3.52 18.01
CA PRO A 95 3.58 4.23 18.33
C PRO A 95 2.43 3.24 18.52
N THR A 96 1.83 3.26 19.70
CA THR A 96 0.65 2.44 20.01
C THR A 96 -0.61 3.14 19.52
N TYR A 97 -1.13 2.71 18.36
CA TYR A 97 -2.45 3.14 17.91
C TYR A 97 -3.53 2.54 18.83
N ARG A 98 -4.08 3.37 19.73
CA ARG A 98 -5.30 3.04 20.48
C ARG A 98 -6.48 3.78 19.86
N ALA A 99 -7.54 3.04 19.54
CA ALA A 99 -8.81 3.61 19.11
C ALA A 99 -9.46 4.42 20.26
N ALA A 100 -9.99 5.60 19.95
CA ALA A 100 -10.79 6.38 20.89
C ALA A 100 -12.19 5.75 21.02
N SER A 101 -12.60 5.39 22.23
CA SER A 101 -13.94 4.85 22.49
C SER A 101 -14.97 5.98 22.56
N THR A 102 -15.78 6.12 21.51
CA THR A 102 -16.94 7.03 21.48
C THR A 102 -18.16 6.35 22.09
N TYR A 103 -18.68 6.86 23.22
CA TYR A 103 -19.96 6.43 23.78
C TYR A 103 -21.03 7.48 23.48
N GLY A 104 -21.96 7.16 22.58
CA GLY A 104 -23.12 7.99 22.25
C GLY A 104 -24.39 7.43 22.90
N GLY A 105 -24.97 8.17 23.85
CA GLY A 105 -26.27 7.83 24.43
C GLY A 105 -27.43 8.11 23.47
N ALA A 106 -28.48 7.30 23.54
CA ALA A 106 -29.69 7.49 22.74
C ALA A 106 -30.45 8.75 23.21
N GLY A 107 -30.55 9.75 22.34
CA GLY A 107 -31.14 11.07 22.64
C GLY A 107 -30.30 12.19 22.05
N GLY A 108 -30.52 12.50 20.77
CA GLY A 108 -29.60 13.33 19.99
C GLY A 108 -29.51 14.79 20.40
N GLN A 109 -28.52 15.15 21.22
CA GLN A 109 -27.78 16.42 21.12
C GLN A 109 -26.32 16.27 21.60
N GLY A 110 -25.37 16.52 20.68
CA GLY A 110 -23.97 16.86 21.01
C GLY A 110 -23.03 15.70 21.39
N THR A 111 -22.27 15.20 20.41
CA THR A 111 -21.08 14.37 20.63
C THR A 111 -19.99 15.18 21.35
N ARG A 112 -19.42 14.66 22.44
CA ARG A 112 -18.29 15.28 23.15
C ARG A 112 -17.14 14.28 23.30
N ILE A 113 -15.92 14.72 22.96
CA ILE A 113 -14.70 13.94 23.11
C ILE A 113 -14.07 14.32 24.46
N SER A 114 -13.96 13.35 25.37
CA SER A 114 -13.37 13.56 26.69
C SER A 114 -11.86 13.29 26.67
N SER A 115 -11.05 14.34 26.53
CA SER A 115 -9.62 14.28 26.88
C SER A 115 -9.45 14.66 28.35
N VAL A 116 -9.02 13.72 29.20
CA VAL A 116 -8.68 14.03 30.60
C VAL A 116 -7.34 14.76 30.66
N SER A 117 -7.38 16.02 31.10
CA SER A 117 -6.21 16.81 31.47
C SER A 117 -6.38 17.28 32.91
N TYR A 118 -5.49 16.84 33.80
CA TYR A 118 -5.51 17.17 35.21
C TYR A 118 -4.88 18.56 35.45
N SER A 119 -5.69 19.58 35.78
CA SER A 119 -5.21 20.80 36.44
C SER A 119 -6.33 21.66 37.02
N GLY A 120 -6.14 22.15 38.24
CA GLY A 120 -6.28 23.59 38.52
C GLY A 120 -7.68 24.19 38.76
N VAL A 121 -8.12 24.13 40.01
CA VAL A 121 -8.97 25.12 40.72
C VAL A 121 -9.19 26.51 40.09
N ARG A 122 -10.46 26.97 40.00
CA ARG A 122 -10.96 28.22 40.63
C ARG A 122 -12.47 28.48 40.42
N SER A 123 -13.03 29.33 41.28
CA SER A 123 -14.47 29.56 41.51
C SER A 123 -15.09 30.74 40.74
N GLY A 124 -16.42 30.74 40.60
CA GLY A 124 -17.31 31.86 40.23
C GLY A 124 -18.65 31.31 39.69
N MET A 125 -19.79 31.36 40.38
CA MET A 125 -20.59 32.50 40.89
C MET A 125 -21.24 33.36 39.78
N GLY A 126 -22.56 33.23 39.58
CA GLY A 126 -23.39 34.27 38.95
C GLY A 126 -24.53 33.81 38.00
N GLY A 127 -25.75 34.32 38.24
CA GLY A 127 -26.89 34.41 37.27
C GLY A 127 -27.68 33.11 37.05
N MET A 128 -28.91 32.88 37.54
CA MET A 128 -30.16 33.68 37.55
C MET A 128 -30.82 33.82 36.17
N GLY A 129 -31.98 33.16 35.98
CA GLY A 129 -32.69 33.06 34.68
C GLY A 129 -34.10 32.48 34.83
N VAL A 130 -34.97 33.26 35.50
CA VAL A 130 -36.39 33.00 35.78
C VAL A 130 -37.23 32.42 34.61
N GLY A 131 -38.09 31.45 34.94
CA GLY A 131 -39.23 31.01 34.12
C GLY A 131 -40.48 30.89 34.99
N MET A 132 -41.41 31.84 34.87
CA MET A 132 -42.53 32.03 35.81
C MET A 132 -43.71 31.12 35.47
N GLY A 133 -44.25 30.43 36.48
CA GLY A 133 -45.51 29.65 36.39
C GLY A 133 -46.29 29.72 37.69
N GLY A 134 -47.10 30.77 37.88
CA GLY A 134 -48.02 30.90 39.03
C GLY A 134 -49.11 29.82 38.97
N SER A 135 -49.41 29.12 40.06
CA SER A 135 -50.15 29.62 41.24
C SER A 135 -51.62 29.92 40.92
N GLY A 136 -52.51 29.11 41.50
CA GLY A 136 -53.97 29.17 41.31
C GLY A 136 -54.70 28.20 42.24
N GLY A 137 -54.45 28.30 43.55
CA GLY A 137 -55.09 27.47 44.57
C GLY A 137 -56.25 28.18 45.27
N SER A 138 -57.36 27.46 45.43
CA SER A 138 -58.44 27.58 46.44
C SER A 138 -58.83 28.96 47.00
N MET A 139 -60.13 29.30 46.94
CA MET A 139 -61.02 29.11 48.11
C MET A 139 -62.52 29.35 47.84
N SER A 140 -63.32 28.45 48.43
CA SER A 140 -64.71 28.57 48.89
C SER A 140 -65.56 29.83 48.60
N SER A 141 -66.81 29.60 48.17
CA SER A 141 -68.00 30.09 48.91
C SER A 141 -69.26 29.30 48.54
N SER A 142 -69.89 28.70 49.56
CA SER A 142 -71.18 28.01 49.46
C SER A 142 -72.33 28.98 49.78
N ILE A 143 -73.33 29.06 48.91
CA ILE A 143 -74.66 29.59 49.26
C ILE A 143 -75.70 28.57 48.81
N GLN A 144 -76.48 28.07 49.78
CA GLN A 144 -77.80 27.50 49.53
C GLN A 144 -78.84 28.55 49.90
N VAL A 145 -79.87 28.72 49.08
CA VAL A 145 -81.10 29.39 49.47
C VAL A 145 -82.28 28.49 49.12
N SER A 146 -82.98 28.14 50.19
CA SER A 146 -84.14 27.28 50.31
C SER A 146 -85.23 27.52 49.27
N ALA A 147 -85.80 26.42 48.78
CA ALA A 147 -87.16 26.42 48.27
C ALA A 147 -88.13 26.43 49.46
N SER A 148 -88.80 27.57 49.67
CA SER A 148 -89.96 27.71 50.56
C SER A 148 -91.00 28.53 49.81
N GLY A 149 -92.15 27.93 49.52
CA GLY A 149 -93.20 28.61 48.77
C GLY A 149 -93.89 29.68 49.60
N ASP A 150 -94.32 30.75 48.94
CA ASP A 150 -95.63 31.33 49.26
C ASP A 150 -96.25 32.00 48.02
N THR A 151 -97.49 31.64 47.73
CA THR A 151 -98.20 32.01 46.50
C THR A 151 -99.08 33.24 46.69
N ALA A 152 -98.49 34.45 46.83
CA ALA A 152 -99.30 35.68 46.95
C ALA A 152 -98.58 37.03 46.69
N HIS A 153 -97.96 37.30 45.52
CA HIS A 153 -97.78 38.71 45.07
C HIS A 153 -97.52 38.98 43.56
N ILE A 154 -98.21 38.27 42.66
CA ILE A 154 -98.07 38.48 41.20
C ILE A 154 -98.81 39.75 40.76
N MET A 155 -98.16 40.93 40.86
CA MET A 155 -98.51 42.16 40.11
C MET A 155 -97.49 43.31 40.23
N GLY A 156 -96.50 43.25 41.13
CA GLY A 156 -95.51 44.32 41.31
C GLY A 156 -94.15 44.12 40.62
N ASN A 157 -93.86 42.89 40.17
CA ASN A 157 -92.48 42.48 39.88
C ASN A 157 -92.01 42.87 38.46
N GLU A 158 -92.91 42.96 37.49
CA GLU A 158 -92.56 43.24 36.08
C GLU A 158 -91.99 44.65 35.88
N LYS A 159 -92.54 45.65 36.58
CA LYS A 159 -92.05 47.03 36.51
C LYS A 159 -90.65 47.18 37.11
N PHE A 160 -90.38 46.49 38.22
CA PHE A 160 -89.05 46.50 38.86
C PHE A 160 -88.03 45.71 38.03
N ALA A 161 -88.43 44.60 37.41
CA ALA A 161 -87.61 43.86 36.45
C ALA A 161 -87.26 44.71 35.21
N MET A 162 -88.24 45.45 34.65
CA MET A 162 -88.00 46.37 33.53
C MET A 162 -87.12 47.55 33.90
N GLN A 163 -87.22 48.09 35.13
CA GLN A 163 -86.32 49.13 35.62
C GLN A 163 -84.88 48.60 35.76
N ASN A 164 -84.70 47.45 36.41
CA ASN A 164 -83.38 46.81 36.54
C ASN A 164 -82.74 46.48 35.18
N LEU A 165 -83.53 46.01 34.20
CA LEU A 165 -83.07 45.79 32.83
C LEU A 165 -82.67 47.11 32.13
N ASN A 166 -83.42 48.19 32.33
CA ASN A 166 -83.10 49.51 31.78
C ASN A 166 -81.87 50.15 32.45
N ASP A 167 -81.69 50.01 33.76
CA ASP A 167 -80.51 50.49 34.49
C ASP A 167 -79.26 49.70 34.08
N ARG A 168 -79.43 48.39 33.82
CA ARG A 168 -78.39 47.53 33.25
C ARG A 168 -78.08 47.89 31.79
N LEU A 169 -79.07 48.23 30.98
CA LEU A 169 -78.87 48.75 29.62
C LEU A 169 -78.14 50.10 29.65
N ALA A 170 -78.52 51.01 30.55
CA ALA A 170 -77.90 52.32 30.71
C ALA A 170 -76.41 52.20 31.10
N SER A 171 -76.09 51.33 32.06
CA SER A 171 -74.71 51.05 32.45
C SER A 171 -73.90 50.31 31.37
N TYR A 172 -74.52 49.43 30.57
CA TYR A 172 -73.87 48.89 29.36
C TYR A 172 -73.61 49.97 28.30
N LEU A 173 -74.54 50.87 28.03
CA LEU A 173 -74.36 51.98 27.08
C LEU A 173 -73.30 52.98 27.55
N GLU A 174 -73.21 53.24 28.86
CA GLU A 174 -72.15 54.05 29.46
C GLU A 174 -70.78 53.35 29.36
N MET A 175 -70.72 52.04 29.62
CA MET A 175 -69.50 51.25 29.45
C MET A 175 -69.05 51.18 27.98
N VAL A 176 -69.97 51.02 27.02
CA VAL A 176 -69.67 51.07 25.58
C VAL A 176 -69.10 52.43 25.20
N ARG A 177 -69.72 53.55 25.61
CA ARG A 177 -69.18 54.90 25.36
C ARG A 177 -67.80 55.12 25.96
N ASN A 178 -67.55 54.61 27.16
CA ASN A 178 -66.24 54.68 27.80
C ASN A 178 -65.18 53.84 27.05
N LEU A 179 -65.56 52.68 26.53
CA LEU A 179 -64.68 51.83 25.70
C LEU A 179 -64.43 52.43 24.31
N GLU A 180 -65.43 53.02 23.66
CA GLU A 180 -65.27 53.76 22.40
C GLU A 180 -64.31 54.95 22.58
N GLN A 181 -64.48 55.71 23.66
CA GLN A 181 -63.58 56.83 23.97
C GLN A 181 -62.16 56.36 24.32
N ALA A 182 -62.01 55.21 24.98
CA ALA A 182 -60.71 54.59 25.26
C ALA A 182 -60.03 54.09 23.98
N ASN A 183 -60.76 53.42 23.09
CA ASN A 183 -60.26 52.96 21.80
C ASN A 183 -59.84 54.14 20.91
N GLY A 184 -60.66 55.19 20.79
CA GLY A 184 -60.27 56.39 20.04
C GLY A 184 -58.98 57.05 20.57
N LYS A 185 -58.78 57.06 21.90
CA LYS A 185 -57.53 57.52 22.54
C LYS A 185 -56.34 56.58 22.26
N LEU A 186 -56.57 55.27 22.16
CA LEU A 186 -55.51 54.29 21.82
C LEU A 186 -55.14 54.35 20.34
N GLU A 187 -56.11 54.47 19.43
CA GLU A 187 -55.88 54.65 17.99
C GLU A 187 -55.07 55.92 17.70
N LEU A 188 -55.38 57.04 18.37
CA LEU A 188 -54.59 58.26 18.26
C LEU A 188 -53.15 58.03 18.72
N LYS A 189 -52.93 57.37 19.86
CA LYS A 189 -51.58 57.04 20.35
C LYS A 189 -50.82 56.09 19.42
N ILE A 190 -51.49 55.11 18.81
CA ILE A 190 -50.89 54.20 17.83
C ILE A 190 -50.51 54.98 16.56
N ARG A 191 -51.38 55.87 16.07
CA ARG A 191 -51.12 56.71 14.90
C ARG A 191 -49.94 57.65 15.14
N GLU A 192 -49.92 58.35 16.28
CA GLU A 192 -48.78 59.19 16.68
C GLU A 192 -47.49 58.38 16.84
N ALA A 193 -47.54 57.16 17.39
CA ALA A 193 -46.37 56.31 17.54
C ALA A 193 -45.83 55.82 16.20
N MET A 194 -46.71 55.51 15.23
CA MET A 194 -46.33 55.14 13.87
C MET A 194 -45.82 56.33 13.06
N GLU A 195 -46.32 57.54 13.30
CA GLU A 195 -45.85 58.77 12.64
C GLU A 195 -44.50 59.26 13.20
N LYS A 196 -44.30 59.15 14.53
CA LYS A 196 -43.01 59.40 15.19
C LYS A 196 -41.97 58.33 14.83
N ARG A 197 -42.40 57.08 14.60
CA ARG A 197 -41.57 55.99 14.07
C ARG A 197 -41.55 56.07 12.54
N GLY A 198 -40.81 57.05 12.02
CA GLY A 198 -40.51 57.17 10.59
C GLY A 198 -39.96 55.86 10.00
N PRO A 199 -39.99 55.71 8.67
CA PRO A 199 -39.65 54.44 8.01
C PRO A 199 -38.21 54.03 8.39
N ASP A 200 -38.07 52.78 8.86
CA ASP A 200 -36.83 52.20 9.40
C ASP A 200 -35.86 51.82 8.27
N VAL A 201 -35.46 52.83 7.48
CA VAL A 201 -34.55 52.71 6.34
C VAL A 201 -33.12 52.86 6.83
N ASN A 202 -32.60 51.78 7.41
CA ASN A 202 -31.16 51.69 7.69
C ASN A 202 -30.41 51.49 6.36
N ASP A 203 -29.68 52.51 5.91
CA ASP A 203 -28.95 52.50 4.65
C ASP A 203 -27.69 51.61 4.71
N TYR A 204 -27.88 50.30 4.50
CA TYR A 204 -26.78 49.32 4.45
C TYR A 204 -25.89 49.44 3.19
N SER A 205 -26.17 50.39 2.29
CA SER A 205 -25.48 50.57 0.99
C SER A 205 -23.94 50.60 1.12
N ARG A 206 -23.42 51.25 2.18
CA ARG A 206 -21.97 51.32 2.47
C ARG A 206 -21.33 49.93 2.70
N TYR A 207 -22.07 48.97 3.25
CA TYR A 207 -21.57 47.63 3.51
C TYR A 207 -21.58 46.74 2.27
N ASN A 208 -22.43 47.00 1.28
CA ASN A 208 -22.51 46.21 0.06
C ASN A 208 -21.16 46.19 -0.70
N ALA A 209 -20.49 47.34 -0.84
CA ALA A 209 -19.18 47.40 -1.47
C ALA A 209 -18.11 46.58 -0.75
N ILE A 210 -18.17 46.50 0.58
CA ILE A 210 -17.25 45.68 1.40
C ILE A 210 -17.60 44.20 1.25
N LEU A 211 -18.89 43.84 1.26
CA LEU A 211 -19.36 42.47 1.03
C LEU A 211 -18.96 41.96 -0.36
N ASP A 212 -19.02 42.80 -1.39
CA ASP A 212 -18.65 42.43 -2.76
C ASP A 212 -17.13 42.28 -2.93
N ASP A 213 -16.31 43.10 -2.26
CA ASP A 213 -14.86 42.91 -2.18
C ASP A 213 -14.49 41.61 -1.42
N LEU A 214 -15.17 41.32 -0.31
CA LEU A 214 -14.99 40.05 0.40
C LEU A 214 -15.43 38.83 -0.42
N ARG A 215 -16.56 38.92 -1.15
CA ARG A 215 -17.02 37.88 -2.08
C ARG A 215 -16.01 37.61 -3.19
N LYS A 216 -15.43 38.66 -3.78
CA LYS A 216 -14.35 38.55 -4.78
C LYS A 216 -13.13 37.85 -4.20
N LYS A 217 -12.63 38.30 -3.05
CA LYS A 217 -11.49 37.65 -2.36
C LYS A 217 -11.72 36.18 -2.05
N VAL A 218 -12.93 35.79 -1.65
CA VAL A 218 -13.31 34.38 -1.45
C VAL A 218 -13.33 33.62 -2.77
N PHE A 219 -13.88 34.20 -3.85
CA PHE A 219 -13.91 33.58 -5.17
C PHE A 219 -12.51 33.41 -5.77
N ASP A 220 -11.66 34.43 -5.69
CA ASP A 220 -10.27 34.41 -6.15
C ASP A 220 -9.47 33.35 -5.39
N ALA A 221 -9.55 33.35 -4.05
CA ALA A 221 -8.90 32.34 -3.21
C ALA A 221 -9.42 30.91 -3.47
N THR A 222 -10.71 30.74 -3.80
CA THR A 222 -11.27 29.44 -4.17
C THR A 222 -10.74 28.97 -5.53
N THR A 223 -10.62 29.89 -6.49
CA THR A 223 -10.08 29.63 -7.84
C THR A 223 -8.59 29.29 -7.79
N ASP A 224 -7.81 30.04 -7.00
CA ASP A 224 -6.39 29.75 -6.77
C ASP A 224 -6.20 28.43 -6.03
N ASN A 225 -7.03 28.09 -5.05
CA ASN A 225 -6.99 26.80 -4.37
C ASN A 225 -7.26 25.64 -5.36
N ALA A 226 -8.30 25.76 -6.19
CA ALA A 226 -8.57 24.78 -7.25
C ALA A 226 -7.39 24.64 -8.24
N ARG A 227 -6.76 25.75 -8.62
CA ARG A 227 -5.55 25.75 -9.46
C ARG A 227 -4.37 25.05 -8.78
N MET A 228 -4.15 25.28 -7.49
CA MET A 228 -3.08 24.63 -6.72
C MET A 228 -3.34 23.12 -6.57
N CYS A 229 -4.58 22.70 -6.32
CA CYS A 229 -4.95 21.27 -6.31
C CYS A 229 -4.62 20.59 -7.65
N LEU A 230 -4.98 21.21 -8.78
CA LEU A 230 -4.64 20.68 -10.10
C LEU A 230 -3.11 20.60 -10.34
N GLN A 231 -2.33 21.55 -9.84
CA GLN A 231 -0.86 21.49 -9.91
C GLN A 231 -0.28 20.39 -9.03
N ILE A 232 -0.83 20.18 -7.82
CA ILE A 232 -0.44 19.09 -6.93
C ILE A 232 -0.72 17.74 -7.57
N ASP A 233 -1.92 17.56 -8.16
CA ASP A 233 -2.29 16.29 -8.79
C ASP A 233 -1.51 16.04 -10.08
N ASN A 234 -1.21 17.07 -10.87
CA ASN A 234 -0.29 16.95 -12.02
C ASN A 234 1.13 16.54 -11.59
N ALA A 235 1.67 17.15 -10.52
CA ALA A 235 2.98 16.80 -9.99
C ALA A 235 3.02 15.37 -9.41
N ARG A 236 1.94 14.91 -8.77
CA ARG A 236 1.78 13.53 -8.31
C ARG A 236 1.76 12.53 -9.47
N LEU A 237 0.94 12.79 -10.49
CA LEU A 237 0.86 11.93 -11.68
C LEU A 237 2.21 11.84 -12.41
N ALA A 238 2.95 12.95 -12.50
CA ALA A 238 4.30 12.94 -13.06
C ALA A 238 5.29 12.14 -12.19
N ALA A 239 5.20 12.26 -10.86
CA ALA A 239 6.04 11.49 -9.94
C ALA A 239 5.75 9.97 -10.01
N ASP A 240 4.48 9.57 -10.12
CA ASP A 240 4.09 8.16 -10.29
C ASP A 240 4.51 7.60 -11.67
N ASP A 241 4.39 8.38 -12.75
CA ASP A 241 4.91 7.99 -14.07
C ASP A 241 6.44 7.80 -14.05
N PHE A 242 7.19 8.69 -13.40
CA PHE A 242 8.62 8.49 -13.19
C PHE A 242 8.94 7.30 -12.28
N ARG A 243 8.14 7.02 -11.26
CA ARG A 243 8.31 5.86 -10.38
C ARG A 243 8.13 4.55 -11.15
N VAL A 244 7.05 4.42 -11.94
CA VAL A 244 6.79 3.22 -12.76
C VAL A 244 7.88 3.04 -13.81
N LYS A 245 8.33 4.12 -14.46
CA LYS A 245 9.48 4.07 -15.40
C LYS A 245 10.75 3.60 -14.71
N PHE A 246 11.09 4.14 -13.54
CA PHE A 246 12.25 3.71 -12.75
C PHE A 246 12.16 2.24 -12.34
N GLU A 247 11.00 1.77 -11.87
CA GLU A 247 10.78 0.36 -11.52
C GLU A 247 10.98 -0.56 -12.74
N SER A 248 10.51 -0.15 -13.93
CA SER A 248 10.69 -0.91 -15.17
C SER A 248 12.15 -0.94 -15.66
N GLU A 249 12.85 0.19 -15.65
CA GLU A 249 14.27 0.29 -15.99
C GLU A 249 15.15 -0.48 -15.01
N LEU A 250 14.84 -0.44 -13.71
CA LEU A 250 15.55 -1.20 -12.69
C LEU A 250 15.41 -2.72 -12.92
N SER A 251 14.22 -3.19 -13.28
CA SER A 251 13.96 -4.60 -13.63
C SER A 251 14.75 -5.04 -14.86
N ILE A 252 14.73 -4.24 -15.94
CA ILE A 252 15.53 -4.50 -17.16
C ILE A 252 17.02 -4.53 -16.81
N ARG A 253 17.51 -3.56 -16.03
CA ARG A 253 18.90 -3.47 -15.60
C ARG A 253 19.33 -4.69 -14.78
N GLN A 254 18.49 -5.18 -13.87
CA GLN A 254 18.72 -6.39 -13.09
C GLN A 254 18.79 -7.65 -13.97
N SER A 255 17.91 -7.77 -14.97
CA SER A 255 17.97 -8.86 -15.96
C SER A 255 19.29 -8.84 -16.72
N VAL A 256 19.70 -7.68 -17.24
CA VAL A 256 20.95 -7.52 -18.00
C VAL A 256 22.18 -7.77 -17.11
N GLU A 257 22.15 -7.39 -15.82
CA GLU A 257 23.23 -7.76 -14.88
C GLU A 257 23.30 -9.27 -14.64
N ALA A 258 22.17 -9.95 -14.50
CA ALA A 258 22.13 -11.42 -14.38
C ALA A 258 22.69 -12.09 -15.64
N ASP A 259 22.34 -11.60 -16.82
CA ASP A 259 22.88 -12.07 -18.11
C ASP A 259 24.39 -11.85 -18.20
N ILE A 260 24.90 -10.68 -17.78
CA ILE A 260 26.35 -10.39 -17.74
C ILE A 260 27.09 -11.33 -16.79
N VAL A 261 26.53 -11.64 -15.62
CA VAL A 261 27.10 -12.60 -14.66
C VAL A 261 27.08 -14.02 -15.25
N GLY A 262 26.00 -14.40 -15.92
CA GLY A 262 25.89 -15.68 -16.65
C GLY A 262 26.93 -15.80 -17.76
N LEU A 263 27.10 -14.77 -18.59
CA LEU A 263 28.10 -14.73 -19.66
C LEU A 263 29.54 -14.79 -19.13
N ARG A 264 29.84 -14.13 -18.00
CA ARG A 264 31.13 -14.26 -17.31
C ARG A 264 31.39 -15.70 -16.89
N LYS A 265 30.41 -16.37 -16.28
CA LYS A 265 30.53 -17.79 -15.93
C LYS A 265 30.77 -18.66 -17.17
N VAL A 266 30.07 -18.44 -18.27
CA VAL A 266 30.30 -19.19 -19.53
C VAL A 266 31.72 -18.95 -20.07
N ILE A 267 32.26 -17.73 -19.95
CA ILE A 267 33.67 -17.43 -20.30
C ILE A 267 34.63 -18.19 -19.38
N ASP A 268 34.37 -18.27 -18.08
CA ASP A 268 35.21 -19.00 -17.13
C ASP A 268 35.15 -20.52 -17.37
N ASP A 269 33.95 -21.08 -17.54
CA ASP A 269 33.71 -22.50 -17.85
C ASP A 269 34.39 -22.91 -19.18
N THR A 270 34.30 -22.08 -20.23
CA THR A 270 34.96 -22.33 -21.51
C THR A 270 36.48 -22.16 -21.45
N ASN A 271 37.00 -21.22 -20.65
CA ASN A 271 38.43 -21.09 -20.39
C ASN A 271 38.99 -22.30 -19.63
N MET A 272 38.24 -22.84 -18.66
CA MET A 272 38.59 -24.09 -17.98
C MET A 272 38.61 -25.28 -18.96
N GLY A 273 37.59 -25.38 -19.82
CA GLY A 273 37.56 -26.38 -20.89
C GLY A 273 38.78 -26.28 -21.82
N ARG A 274 39.17 -25.07 -22.23
CA ARG A 274 40.39 -24.82 -23.01
C ARG A 274 41.66 -25.27 -22.27
N MET A 275 41.81 -24.92 -21.00
CA MET A 275 42.98 -25.32 -20.19
C MET A 275 43.09 -26.84 -20.02
N ASN A 276 41.97 -27.53 -19.81
CA ASN A 276 41.94 -29.00 -19.75
C ASN A 276 42.41 -29.63 -21.07
N LEU A 277 41.88 -29.16 -22.20
CA LEU A 277 42.27 -29.65 -23.53
C LEU A 277 43.73 -29.32 -23.86
N GLU A 278 44.24 -28.16 -23.46
CA GLU A 278 45.65 -27.81 -23.59
C GLU A 278 46.54 -28.75 -22.77
N SER A 279 46.16 -29.07 -21.54
CA SER A 279 46.88 -30.04 -20.70
C SER A 279 46.83 -31.47 -21.26
N GLU A 280 45.71 -31.91 -21.83
CA GLU A 280 45.59 -33.22 -22.51
C GLU A 280 46.47 -33.28 -23.77
N ILE A 281 46.50 -32.19 -24.56
CA ILE A 281 47.38 -32.05 -25.72
C ILE A 281 48.86 -32.07 -25.31
N GLU A 282 49.22 -31.47 -24.17
CA GLU A 282 50.59 -31.53 -23.64
C GLU A 282 50.97 -32.93 -23.16
N ALA A 283 50.10 -33.61 -22.40
CA ALA A 283 50.31 -34.99 -21.98
C ALA A 283 50.50 -35.95 -23.17
N LEU A 284 49.64 -35.86 -24.19
CA LEU A 284 49.74 -36.68 -25.41
C LEU A 284 51.01 -36.38 -26.22
N LYS A 285 51.52 -35.14 -26.20
CA LYS A 285 52.83 -34.81 -26.80
C LYS A 285 53.98 -35.43 -26.02
N GLU A 286 53.93 -35.42 -24.69
CA GLU A 286 54.93 -36.06 -23.83
C GLU A 286 54.95 -37.58 -24.04
N GLU A 287 53.78 -38.24 -24.08
CA GLU A 287 53.65 -39.66 -24.42
C GLU A 287 54.24 -39.98 -25.80
N LEU A 288 53.96 -39.16 -26.82
CA LEU A 288 54.50 -39.34 -28.17
C LEU A 288 56.02 -39.18 -28.22
N ILE A 289 56.59 -38.22 -27.48
CA ILE A 289 58.04 -38.05 -27.33
C ILE A 289 58.66 -39.25 -26.60
N PHE A 290 58.00 -39.73 -25.53
CA PHE A 290 58.42 -40.90 -24.77
C PHE A 290 58.45 -42.16 -25.63
N LEU A 291 57.37 -42.45 -26.37
CA LEU A 291 57.30 -43.60 -27.29
C LEU A 291 58.39 -43.53 -28.37
N LYS A 292 58.62 -42.35 -28.98
CA LYS A 292 59.70 -42.19 -29.96
C LYS A 292 61.07 -42.47 -29.36
N LYS A 293 61.37 -41.90 -28.20
CA LYS A 293 62.65 -42.12 -27.51
C LYS A 293 62.84 -43.58 -27.09
N ASN A 294 61.77 -44.25 -26.67
CA ASN A 294 61.80 -45.68 -26.35
C ASN A 294 62.10 -46.52 -27.61
N HIS A 295 61.41 -46.23 -28.73
CA HIS A 295 61.66 -46.91 -30.00
C HIS A 295 63.08 -46.67 -30.53
N ASP A 296 63.60 -45.43 -30.46
CA ASP A 296 64.96 -45.11 -30.86
C ASP A 296 66.00 -45.86 -30.00
N ASN A 297 65.74 -46.01 -28.70
CA ASN A 297 66.55 -46.82 -27.79
C ASN A 297 66.49 -48.31 -28.14
N GLU A 298 65.31 -48.90 -28.35
CA GLU A 298 65.13 -50.30 -28.75
C GLU A 298 65.81 -50.62 -30.09
N VAL A 299 65.70 -49.71 -31.07
CA VAL A 299 66.38 -49.82 -32.37
C VAL A 299 67.89 -49.71 -32.21
N MET A 300 68.38 -48.83 -31.32
CA MET A 300 69.80 -48.74 -30.99
C MET A 300 70.30 -50.01 -30.29
N GLU A 301 69.53 -50.57 -29.35
CA GLU A 301 69.86 -51.81 -28.64
C GLU A 301 69.85 -53.01 -29.59
N MET A 302 68.87 -53.14 -30.49
CA MET A 302 68.89 -54.15 -31.55
C MET A 302 70.07 -53.97 -32.51
N ARG A 303 70.44 -52.74 -32.89
CA ARG A 303 71.65 -52.48 -33.70
C ARG A 303 72.93 -52.85 -32.95
N ASN A 304 72.98 -52.60 -31.64
CA ASN A 304 74.09 -53.00 -30.78
C ASN A 304 74.16 -54.52 -30.64
N MET A 305 73.03 -55.21 -30.45
CA MET A 305 72.98 -56.68 -30.46
C MET A 305 73.42 -57.25 -31.80
N ILE A 306 73.01 -56.65 -32.93
CA ILE A 306 73.44 -57.08 -34.27
C ILE A 306 74.95 -56.88 -34.46
N SER A 307 75.51 -55.75 -34.00
CA SER A 307 76.95 -55.49 -34.10
C SER A 307 77.80 -56.34 -33.14
N GLN A 308 77.28 -56.65 -31.95
CA GLN A 308 77.88 -57.59 -30.99
C GLN A 308 77.69 -59.05 -31.41
N SER A 309 76.65 -59.37 -32.19
CA SER A 309 76.47 -60.66 -32.87
C SER A 309 77.29 -60.79 -34.16
N GLY A 310 78.27 -59.90 -34.38
CA GLY A 310 79.41 -60.22 -35.22
C GLY A 310 80.12 -61.45 -34.66
N VAL A 311 79.80 -62.63 -35.20
CA VAL A 311 80.20 -63.92 -34.65
C VAL A 311 81.72 -64.11 -34.69
N GLN A 312 82.38 -63.71 -33.61
CA GLN A 312 83.71 -64.15 -33.21
C GLN A 312 83.54 -64.92 -31.90
N VAL A 313 83.42 -66.26 -32.00
CA VAL A 313 83.41 -67.14 -30.82
C VAL A 313 84.84 -67.32 -30.35
N ASP A 314 85.34 -66.39 -29.53
CA ASP A 314 86.54 -66.59 -28.73
C ASP A 314 86.15 -66.84 -27.27
N VAL A 315 86.38 -68.08 -26.84
CA VAL A 315 86.08 -68.56 -25.49
C VAL A 315 87.26 -68.24 -24.58
N ASP A 316 87.39 -66.96 -24.18
CA ASP A 316 88.38 -66.58 -23.17
C ASP A 316 87.78 -66.81 -21.77
N ALA A 317 88.11 -67.95 -21.17
CA ALA A 317 87.62 -68.37 -19.87
C ALA A 317 88.52 -67.79 -18.75
N PRO A 318 88.03 -66.83 -17.92
CA PRO A 318 88.80 -66.33 -16.81
C PRO A 318 89.04 -67.43 -15.79
N LYS A 319 90.25 -67.44 -15.20
CA LYS A 319 90.69 -68.44 -14.23
C LYS A 319 89.69 -68.55 -13.08
N GLY A 320 89.35 -69.79 -12.73
CA GLY A 320 88.25 -70.13 -11.81
C GLY A 320 88.20 -69.25 -10.57
N GLN A 321 87.21 -68.36 -10.54
CA GLN A 321 86.77 -67.70 -9.33
C GLN A 321 86.23 -68.77 -8.37
N ASP A 322 86.42 -68.58 -7.07
CA ASP A 322 85.90 -69.52 -6.08
C ASP A 322 84.36 -69.57 -6.16
N LEU A 323 83.86 -70.67 -6.75
CA LEU A 323 82.45 -70.88 -7.00
C LEU A 323 81.66 -70.95 -5.69
N ALA A 324 82.29 -71.33 -4.58
CA ALA A 324 81.67 -71.30 -3.26
C ALA A 324 81.48 -69.86 -2.76
N ALA A 325 82.51 -69.01 -2.90
CA ALA A 325 82.41 -67.58 -2.57
C ALA A 325 81.37 -66.86 -3.44
N ILE A 326 81.33 -67.11 -4.75
CA ILE A 326 80.32 -66.51 -5.64
C ILE A 326 78.91 -67.03 -5.32
N MET A 327 78.72 -68.33 -5.10
CA MET A 327 77.40 -68.83 -4.69
C MET A 327 76.98 -68.35 -3.29
N ALA A 328 77.91 -68.02 -2.40
CA ALA A 328 77.61 -67.35 -1.13
C ALA A 328 77.23 -65.87 -1.34
N GLU A 329 77.97 -65.13 -2.18
CA GLU A 329 77.67 -63.73 -2.52
C GLU A 329 76.33 -63.60 -3.25
N VAL A 330 76.04 -64.49 -4.19
CA VAL A 330 74.75 -64.54 -4.91
C VAL A 330 73.60 -64.85 -3.95
N ARG A 331 73.75 -65.80 -3.02
CA ARG A 331 72.74 -66.04 -1.96
C ARG A 331 72.55 -64.79 -1.09
N ALA A 332 73.63 -64.16 -0.64
CA ALA A 332 73.56 -62.94 0.18
C ALA A 332 72.90 -61.76 -0.56
N LYS A 333 73.08 -61.65 -1.89
CA LYS A 333 72.37 -60.68 -2.74
C LYS A 333 70.88 -61.00 -2.82
N TYR A 334 70.51 -62.25 -3.11
CA TYR A 334 69.10 -62.67 -3.16
C TYR A 334 68.40 -62.53 -1.81
N GLU A 335 69.04 -62.87 -0.69
CA GLU A 335 68.48 -62.67 0.66
C GLU A 335 68.28 -61.18 0.96
N LYS A 336 69.25 -60.33 0.60
CA LYS A 336 69.16 -58.87 0.75
C LYS A 336 68.07 -58.25 -0.13
N GLU A 337 67.92 -58.71 -1.38
CA GLU A 337 66.87 -58.26 -2.30
C GLU A 337 65.48 -58.75 -1.87
N ALA A 338 65.37 -59.99 -1.38
CA ALA A 338 64.12 -60.52 -0.84
C ALA A 338 63.66 -59.77 0.42
N LEU A 339 64.60 -59.46 1.34
CA LEU A 339 64.30 -58.64 2.52
C LEU A 339 63.89 -57.22 2.13
N LYS A 340 64.63 -56.56 1.22
CA LYS A 340 64.26 -55.25 0.70
C LYS A 340 62.88 -55.23 0.06
N ASN A 341 62.60 -56.18 -0.84
CA ASN A 341 61.30 -56.28 -1.50
C ASN A 341 60.17 -56.52 -0.48
N GLN A 342 60.42 -57.28 0.60
CA GLN A 342 59.46 -57.44 1.69
C GLN A 342 59.23 -56.14 2.49
N GLU A 343 60.28 -55.35 2.74
CA GLU A 343 60.19 -54.05 3.41
C GLU A 343 59.49 -53.00 2.54
N GLU A 344 59.87 -52.91 1.26
CA GLU A 344 59.27 -52.03 0.25
C GLU A 344 57.78 -52.35 0.04
N LEU A 345 57.41 -53.64 -0.03
CA LEU A 345 56.01 -54.07 -0.13
C LEU A 345 55.20 -53.71 1.13
N LYS A 346 55.76 -53.88 2.34
CA LYS A 346 55.12 -53.46 3.59
C LYS A 346 54.91 -51.95 3.63
N ALA A 347 55.94 -51.16 3.32
CA ALA A 347 55.88 -49.70 3.29
C ALA A 347 54.88 -49.20 2.24
N TRP A 348 54.81 -49.85 1.07
CA TRP A 348 53.82 -49.56 0.03
C TRP A 348 52.40 -49.85 0.49
N HIS A 349 52.15 -51.01 1.13
CA HIS A 349 50.84 -51.33 1.70
C HIS A 349 50.42 -50.36 2.81
N GLU A 350 51.33 -49.99 3.72
CA GLU A 350 51.05 -49.05 4.80
C GLU A 350 50.77 -47.64 4.26
N THR A 351 51.51 -47.20 3.24
CA THR A 351 51.23 -45.95 2.51
C THR A 351 49.87 -46.00 1.84
N ARG A 352 49.51 -47.12 1.18
CA ARG A 352 48.21 -47.24 0.50
C ARG A 352 47.03 -47.32 1.47
N ILE A 353 47.20 -47.97 2.63
CA ILE A 353 46.20 -48.01 3.70
C ILE A 353 45.98 -46.61 4.29
N THR A 354 47.06 -45.87 4.58
CA THR A 354 46.95 -44.50 5.13
C THR A 354 46.35 -43.50 4.14
N GLU A 355 46.69 -43.60 2.86
CA GLU A 355 46.07 -42.83 1.78
C GLU A 355 44.56 -43.12 1.68
N VAL A 356 44.16 -44.39 1.60
CA VAL A 356 42.74 -44.80 1.54
C VAL A 356 42.00 -44.35 2.81
N GLN A 357 42.60 -44.49 3.99
CA GLN A 357 42.01 -44.03 5.25
C GLN A 357 41.78 -42.51 5.26
N SER A 358 42.73 -41.72 4.73
CA SER A 358 42.61 -40.26 4.59
C SER A 358 41.50 -39.86 3.62
N VAL A 359 41.40 -40.53 2.47
CA VAL A 359 40.32 -40.30 1.50
C VAL A 359 38.96 -40.69 2.09
N VAL A 360 38.88 -41.80 2.84
CA VAL A 360 37.66 -42.19 3.54
C VAL A 360 37.26 -41.15 4.59
N SER A 361 38.19 -40.64 5.42
CA SER A 361 37.85 -39.60 6.40
C SER A 361 37.35 -38.32 5.73
N GLN A 362 38.04 -37.83 4.69
CA GLN A 362 37.62 -36.64 3.94
C GLN A 362 36.23 -36.82 3.31
N ASN A 363 35.96 -37.98 2.70
CA ASN A 363 34.65 -38.29 2.14
C ASN A 363 33.56 -38.38 3.22
N THR A 364 33.85 -38.92 4.40
CA THR A 364 32.88 -38.95 5.50
C THR A 364 32.59 -37.57 6.07
N GLU A 365 33.60 -36.69 6.19
CA GLU A 365 33.42 -35.30 6.62
C GLU A 365 32.60 -34.50 5.60
N ALA A 366 32.92 -34.62 4.30
CA ALA A 366 32.16 -33.99 3.23
C ALA A 366 30.69 -34.46 3.19
N LEU A 367 30.46 -35.77 3.37
CA LEU A 367 29.11 -36.35 3.40
C LEU A 367 28.33 -35.92 4.66
N GLN A 368 28.99 -35.78 5.81
CA GLN A 368 28.37 -35.20 7.01
C GLN A 368 28.01 -33.72 6.80
N GLY A 369 28.90 -32.93 6.18
CA GLY A 369 28.66 -31.53 5.84
C GLY A 369 27.44 -31.35 4.93
N ALA A 370 27.39 -32.10 3.82
CA ALA A 370 26.24 -32.12 2.92
C ALA A 370 24.94 -32.57 3.63
N HIS A 371 25.02 -33.54 4.54
CA HIS A 371 23.87 -33.95 5.34
C HIS A 371 23.40 -32.87 6.33
N THR A 372 24.30 -32.09 6.92
CA THR A 372 23.91 -30.92 7.75
C THR A 372 23.25 -29.84 6.91
N GLU A 373 23.81 -29.49 5.75
CA GLU A 373 23.24 -28.49 4.83
C GLU A 373 21.83 -28.88 4.36
N ILE A 374 21.61 -30.15 3.96
CA ILE A 374 20.29 -30.67 3.58
C ILE A 374 19.27 -30.51 4.73
N ASN A 375 19.68 -30.72 5.99
CA ASN A 375 18.77 -30.61 7.12
C ASN A 375 18.48 -29.15 7.50
N ASP A 376 19.45 -28.25 7.35
CA ASP A 376 19.21 -26.82 7.58
C ASP A 376 18.37 -26.19 6.46
N LEU A 377 18.57 -26.57 5.20
CA LEU A 377 17.68 -26.21 4.09
C LEU A 377 16.25 -26.73 4.31
N ARG A 378 16.08 -27.97 4.80
CA ARG A 378 14.75 -28.51 5.17
C ARG A 378 14.07 -27.71 6.28
N ARG A 379 14.82 -27.28 7.30
CA ARG A 379 14.32 -26.43 8.39
C ARG A 379 13.93 -25.04 7.90
N GLN A 380 14.71 -24.45 7.00
CA GLN A 380 14.38 -23.17 6.37
C GLN A 380 13.12 -23.29 5.53
N LEU A 381 13.00 -24.34 4.71
CA LEU A 381 11.82 -24.63 3.90
C LEU A 381 10.57 -24.75 4.77
N GLN A 382 10.59 -25.58 5.82
CA GLN A 382 9.47 -25.72 6.77
C GLN A 382 9.10 -24.39 7.45
N THR A 383 10.10 -23.56 7.77
CA THR A 383 9.88 -22.23 8.38
C THR A 383 9.15 -21.31 7.42
N LEU A 384 9.57 -21.29 6.15
CA LEU A 384 8.95 -20.50 5.07
C LEU A 384 7.55 -21.01 4.70
N GLU A 385 7.30 -22.32 4.77
CA GLU A 385 5.94 -22.89 4.61
C GLU A 385 5.00 -22.43 5.72
N ILE A 386 5.44 -22.48 6.98
CA ILE A 386 4.66 -21.99 8.14
C ILE A 386 4.40 -20.49 8.01
N GLU A 387 5.40 -19.70 7.62
CA GLU A 387 5.23 -18.26 7.38
C GLU A 387 4.23 -18.00 6.27
N LEU A 388 4.36 -18.68 5.12
CA LEU A 388 3.43 -18.59 4.00
C LEU A 388 1.97 -18.91 4.41
N ASP A 389 1.75 -19.97 5.17
CA ASP A 389 0.41 -20.34 5.63
C ASP A 389 -0.14 -19.38 6.70
N SER A 390 0.73 -18.81 7.55
CA SER A 390 0.34 -17.73 8.46
C SER A 390 -0.09 -16.46 7.70
N GLN A 391 0.60 -16.11 6.62
CA GLN A 391 0.26 -14.97 5.77
C GLN A 391 -1.02 -15.20 4.96
N LYS A 392 -1.28 -16.43 4.48
CA LYS A 392 -2.57 -16.81 3.88
C LYS A 392 -3.71 -16.67 4.88
N SER A 393 -3.52 -17.11 6.13
CA SER A 393 -4.50 -16.98 7.20
C SER A 393 -4.79 -15.52 7.56
N LEU A 394 -3.74 -14.70 7.68
CA LEU A 394 -3.87 -13.26 7.91
C LEU A 394 -4.60 -12.56 6.75
N LYS A 395 -4.25 -12.87 5.49
CA LYS A 395 -4.97 -12.37 4.32
C LYS A 395 -6.46 -12.73 4.37
N GLY A 396 -6.78 -14.00 4.66
CA GLY A 396 -8.17 -14.47 4.78
C GLY A 396 -8.96 -13.74 5.86
N SER A 397 -8.35 -13.46 7.01
CA SER A 397 -9.01 -12.70 8.08
C SER A 397 -9.22 -11.23 7.70
N LEU A 398 -8.24 -10.58 7.06
CA LEU A 398 -8.36 -9.21 6.58
C LEU A 398 -9.45 -9.07 5.51
N GLU A 399 -9.49 -9.97 4.51
CA GLU A 399 -10.58 -10.00 3.52
C GLU A 399 -11.95 -10.26 4.18
N GLY A 400 -12.01 -11.07 5.25
CA GLY A 400 -13.21 -11.25 6.05
C GLY A 400 -13.67 -9.94 6.70
N THR A 401 -12.77 -9.24 7.39
CA THR A 401 -13.08 -7.94 8.01
C THR A 401 -13.47 -6.87 7.00
N LEU A 402 -12.87 -6.88 5.80
CA LEU A 402 -13.25 -5.97 4.71
C LEU A 402 -14.71 -6.20 4.30
N ARG A 403 -15.07 -7.45 3.96
CA ARG A 403 -16.45 -7.82 3.58
C ARG A 403 -17.46 -7.45 4.68
N ASP A 404 -17.12 -7.71 5.95
CA ASP A 404 -17.97 -7.34 7.09
C ASP A 404 -18.18 -5.81 7.17
N THR A 405 -17.13 -5.00 6.94
CA THR A 405 -17.27 -3.54 6.93
C THR A 405 -18.05 -3.02 5.73
N GLU A 406 -17.81 -3.56 4.53
CA GLU A 406 -18.57 -3.24 3.31
C GLU A 406 -20.06 -3.56 3.49
N MET A 407 -20.39 -4.73 4.05
CA MET A 407 -21.78 -5.11 4.35
C MET A 407 -22.44 -4.15 5.34
N ARG A 408 -21.74 -3.72 6.41
CA ARG A 408 -22.29 -2.74 7.35
C ARG A 408 -22.55 -1.39 6.69
N TYR A 409 -21.59 -0.86 5.93
CA TYR A 409 -21.77 0.39 5.21
C TYR A 409 -22.89 0.32 4.17
N ASN A 410 -23.04 -0.81 3.46
CA ASN A 410 -24.15 -1.01 2.54
C ASN A 410 -25.51 -1.00 3.27
N MET A 411 -25.62 -1.65 4.43
CA MET A 411 -26.84 -1.61 5.26
C MET A 411 -27.15 -0.19 5.78
N GLU A 412 -26.13 0.56 6.20
CA GLU A 412 -26.28 1.96 6.61
C GLU A 412 -26.73 2.85 5.44
N MET A 413 -26.13 2.69 4.26
CA MET A 413 -26.52 3.43 3.04
C MET A 413 -27.94 3.09 2.60
N GLU A 414 -28.35 1.81 2.64
CA GLU A 414 -29.74 1.42 2.40
C GLU A 414 -30.70 2.06 3.39
N SER A 415 -30.33 2.14 4.68
CA SER A 415 -31.14 2.76 5.74
C SER A 415 -31.31 4.26 5.48
N LEU A 416 -30.22 4.97 5.20
CA LEU A 416 -30.26 6.39 4.85
C LEU A 416 -31.05 6.65 3.56
N ASN A 417 -30.91 5.79 2.55
CA ASN A 417 -31.67 5.89 1.31
C ASN A 417 -33.19 5.69 1.53
N LYS A 418 -33.58 4.75 2.41
CA LYS A 418 -34.99 4.57 2.81
C LYS A 418 -35.56 5.83 3.49
N ILE A 419 -34.78 6.50 4.34
CA ILE A 419 -35.17 7.77 4.98
C ILE A 419 -35.29 8.88 3.94
N LEU A 420 -34.32 9.00 3.03
CA LEU A 420 -34.30 10.01 1.97
C LEU A 420 -35.53 9.89 1.07
N VAL A 421 -35.81 8.69 0.54
CA VAL A 421 -36.99 8.40 -0.29
C VAL A 421 -38.30 8.67 0.50
N GLY A 422 -38.32 8.37 1.80
CA GLY A 422 -39.44 8.72 2.69
C GLY A 422 -39.73 10.21 2.69
N LEU A 423 -38.71 11.03 2.97
CA LEU A 423 -38.79 12.50 3.02
C LEU A 423 -39.13 13.11 1.64
N GLU A 424 -38.58 12.57 0.54
CA GLU A 424 -38.98 12.98 -0.82
C GLU A 424 -40.46 12.68 -1.09
N SER A 425 -40.97 11.55 -0.61
CA SER A 425 -42.41 11.21 -0.71
C SER A 425 -43.29 12.16 0.10
N GLU A 426 -42.83 12.64 1.25
CA GLU A 426 -43.57 13.62 2.07
C GLU A 426 -43.54 15.00 1.44
N LEU A 427 -42.39 15.43 0.93
CA LEU A 427 -42.20 16.71 0.27
C LEU A 427 -43.05 16.80 -1.01
N THR A 428 -43.12 15.72 -1.80
CA THR A 428 -43.98 15.66 -2.99
C THR A 428 -45.48 15.66 -2.63
N LYS A 429 -45.91 14.95 -1.58
CA LYS A 429 -47.29 15.04 -1.05
C LYS A 429 -47.63 16.46 -0.60
N LEU A 430 -46.75 17.13 0.16
CA LEU A 430 -46.98 18.50 0.61
C LEU A 430 -47.09 19.49 -0.56
N ARG A 431 -46.23 19.37 -1.59
CA ARG A 431 -46.36 20.16 -2.83
C ARG A 431 -47.71 19.94 -3.52
N SER A 432 -48.15 18.69 -3.64
CA SER A 432 -49.46 18.35 -4.23
C SER A 432 -50.62 18.96 -3.42
N ASN A 433 -50.57 18.88 -2.09
CA ASN A 433 -51.60 19.44 -1.22
C ASN A 433 -51.67 20.97 -1.31
N ILE A 434 -50.52 21.65 -1.36
CA ILE A 434 -50.45 23.12 -1.55
C ILE A 434 -51.03 23.50 -2.92
N GLN A 435 -50.75 22.73 -3.97
CA GLN A 435 -51.31 22.97 -5.29
C GLN A 435 -52.84 22.78 -5.32
N GLN A 436 -53.36 21.74 -4.67
CA GLN A 436 -54.80 21.52 -4.52
C GLN A 436 -55.49 22.64 -3.73
N GLN A 437 -54.95 23.01 -2.57
CA GLN A 437 -55.47 24.13 -1.77
C GLN A 437 -55.46 25.45 -2.56
N THR A 438 -54.41 25.69 -3.36
CA THR A 438 -54.34 26.88 -4.22
C THR A 438 -55.50 26.90 -5.23
N GLN A 439 -55.78 25.77 -5.88
CA GLN A 439 -56.91 25.63 -6.81
C GLN A 439 -58.27 25.78 -6.12
N GLU A 440 -58.43 25.27 -4.90
CA GLU A 440 -59.63 25.45 -4.09
C GLU A 440 -59.83 26.92 -3.68
N TYR A 441 -58.77 27.63 -3.29
CA TYR A 441 -58.81 29.06 -2.98
C TYR A 441 -59.14 29.91 -4.22
N GLU A 442 -58.55 29.61 -5.38
CA GLU A 442 -58.90 30.25 -6.65
C GLU A 442 -60.38 30.01 -7.00
N HIS A 443 -60.89 28.78 -6.83
CA HIS A 443 -62.29 28.46 -7.07
C HIS A 443 -63.24 29.22 -6.13
N LEU A 444 -62.92 29.27 -4.83
CA LEU A 444 -63.70 30.00 -3.83
C LEU A 444 -63.66 31.52 -4.07
N LEU A 445 -62.51 32.07 -4.47
CA LEU A 445 -62.38 33.47 -4.85
C LEU A 445 -63.25 33.80 -6.07
N ASN A 446 -63.26 32.94 -7.09
CA ASN A 446 -64.13 33.09 -8.26
C ASN A 446 -65.63 33.06 -7.89
N ILE A 447 -66.05 32.21 -6.93
CA ILE A 447 -67.42 32.22 -6.40
C ILE A 447 -67.71 33.52 -5.64
N LYS A 448 -66.80 33.94 -4.75
CA LYS A 448 -66.92 35.19 -4.00
C LYS A 448 -67.11 36.39 -4.93
N MET A 449 -66.30 36.51 -5.99
CA MET A 449 -66.41 37.60 -6.96
C MET A 449 -67.76 37.60 -7.70
N LYS A 450 -68.32 36.43 -8.02
CA LYS A 450 -69.67 36.33 -8.61
C LYS A 450 -70.75 36.80 -7.62
N LEU A 451 -70.71 36.33 -6.38
CA LEU A 451 -71.65 36.74 -5.33
C LEU A 451 -71.55 38.24 -5.01
N GLU A 452 -70.34 38.81 -4.99
CA GLU A 452 -70.16 40.26 -4.81
C GLU A 452 -70.74 41.07 -5.98
N ALA A 453 -70.64 40.57 -7.21
CA ALA A 453 -71.30 41.18 -8.37
C ALA A 453 -72.83 41.08 -8.27
N GLU A 454 -73.37 39.92 -7.88
CA GLU A 454 -74.81 39.74 -7.63
C GLU A 454 -75.32 40.71 -6.54
N ILE A 455 -74.63 40.78 -5.40
CA ILE A 455 -74.96 41.73 -4.31
C ILE A 455 -74.90 43.18 -4.79
N ALA A 456 -73.94 43.55 -5.63
CA ALA A 456 -73.88 44.89 -6.22
C ALA A 456 -75.10 45.17 -7.13
N THR A 457 -75.56 44.19 -7.91
CA THR A 457 -76.80 44.34 -8.70
C THR A 457 -78.05 44.43 -7.82
N TYR A 458 -78.17 43.62 -6.76
CA TYR A 458 -79.30 43.71 -5.83
C TYR A 458 -79.33 45.05 -5.08
N ARG A 459 -78.19 45.60 -4.67
CA ARG A 459 -78.11 46.94 -4.06
C ARG A 459 -78.59 48.03 -5.02
N ARG A 460 -78.13 48.00 -6.28
CA ARG A 460 -78.57 48.95 -7.31
C ARG A 460 -80.10 48.96 -7.50
N LEU A 461 -80.72 47.78 -7.51
CA LEU A 461 -82.18 47.64 -7.61
C LEU A 461 -82.92 48.18 -6.37
N LEU A 462 -82.34 48.01 -5.18
CA LEU A 462 -82.92 48.48 -3.91
C LEU A 462 -82.75 49.98 -3.67
N ASP A 463 -81.65 50.58 -4.11
CA ASP A 463 -81.38 52.02 -3.98
C ASP A 463 -82.24 52.89 -4.94
N GLY A 464 -83.18 52.29 -5.68
CA GLY A 464 -84.13 52.98 -6.55
C GLY A 464 -83.51 53.59 -7.82
N GLY A 465 -82.26 53.26 -8.14
CA GLY A 465 -81.50 53.86 -9.23
C GLY A 465 -82.07 53.65 -10.63
N ASP A 466 -82.99 52.69 -10.79
CA ASP A 466 -83.66 52.37 -12.05
C ASP A 466 -85.16 52.80 -12.06
N PHE A 467 -85.61 53.62 -11.09
CA PHE A 467 -86.91 54.32 -11.09
C PHE A 467 -86.74 55.83 -11.19
N LYS A 468 -86.51 56.33 -12.42
CA LYS A 468 -86.50 57.75 -12.75
C LYS A 468 -87.07 58.01 -14.13
#